data_AF-A0A6P6SL58-F1
#
_entry.id   AF-A0A6P6SL58-F1
#
_cell.length_a   1.000
_cell.length_b   1.000
_cell.length_c   1.000
_cell.angle_alpha   90.00
_cell.angle_beta   90.00
_cell.angle_gamma   90.00
#
_symmetry.space_group_name_H-M   'P 1'
#
loop_
_entity.id
_entity.type
_entity.pdbx_description
1 polymer ?
#
loop_
_entity_poly.entity_id
_entity_poly.type
_entity_poly.pdbx_seq_one_letter_code
_entity_poly.pdbx_strand_id
1 'polypeptide(L)'
;MRLKALLQESNGGKLKRGTIRNIASLFKTSVRTVQRIWKLAAITSTDGRVDVSRRFSKRCGRKRVDIDFTLIMAIPLRRRTNIRSLSSEMKVSKSTLHRRIKEGAIRPHSNALKPQLTDQNKQMVEVKQSNPFDFVVQAFDWAKNIEALLCTSGFSLTAFISLYKILE
;
A
#
# COMPACT_ATOMS: atom_id res chain seq x y z
N MET A 1 -26.76 16.32 28.41
CA MET A 1 -27.53 17.29 29.21
C MET A 1 -28.63 16.70 30.10
N ARG A 2 -28.96 15.39 30.06
CA ARG A 2 -30.17 14.86 30.71
C ARG A 2 -30.16 14.67 32.25
N LEU A 3 -29.03 14.83 32.96
CA LEU A 3 -28.96 14.47 34.40
C LEU A 3 -28.29 15.52 35.31
N LYS A 4 -28.36 16.80 34.95
CA LYS A 4 -27.88 17.90 35.82
C LYS A 4 -28.63 17.96 37.17
N ALA A 5 -29.86 17.44 37.24
CA ALA A 5 -30.64 17.33 38.47
C ALA A 5 -29.95 16.52 39.58
N LEU A 6 -29.08 15.55 39.24
CA LEU A 6 -28.29 14.81 40.23
C LEU A 6 -27.30 15.72 40.98
N LEU A 7 -26.77 16.75 40.31
CA LEU A 7 -25.84 17.69 40.95
C LEU A 7 -26.58 18.68 41.86
N GLN A 8 -27.82 19.04 41.51
CA GLN A 8 -28.64 19.96 42.33
C GLN A 8 -29.10 19.32 43.64
N GLU A 9 -29.35 18.01 43.63
CA GLU A 9 -29.77 17.22 44.82
C GLU A 9 -28.60 16.72 45.68
N SER A 10 -27.36 17.09 45.33
CA SER A 10 -26.15 16.64 46.01
C SER A 10 -25.72 17.63 47.08
N ASN A 11 -25.76 17.20 48.35
CA ASN A 11 -25.20 17.96 49.47
C ASN A 11 -23.84 17.37 49.87
N GLY A 12 -22.76 18.16 49.73
CA GLY A 12 -21.42 17.77 50.21
C GLY A 12 -20.86 16.49 49.57
N GLY A 13 -21.19 16.20 48.31
CA GLY A 13 -20.69 15.03 47.58
C GLY A 13 -21.43 13.72 47.85
N LYS A 14 -22.56 13.75 48.56
CA LYS A 14 -23.40 12.57 48.83
C LYS A 14 -24.84 12.80 48.35
N LEU A 15 -25.43 11.77 47.74
CA LEU A 15 -26.84 11.74 47.36
C LEU A 15 -27.67 11.14 48.50
N LYS A 16 -28.87 11.70 48.72
CA LYS A 16 -29.85 11.12 49.65
C LYS A 16 -30.31 9.73 49.17
N ARG A 17 -30.68 8.86 50.12
CA ARG A 17 -31.19 7.52 49.82
C ARG A 17 -32.49 7.63 49.02
N GLY A 18 -32.58 6.87 47.93
CA GLY A 18 -33.78 6.85 47.07
C GLY A 18 -33.78 7.87 45.91
N THR A 19 -32.98 8.94 45.98
CA THR A 19 -32.90 9.99 44.94
C THR A 19 -32.58 9.43 43.56
N ILE A 20 -31.68 8.44 43.48
CA ILE A 20 -31.31 7.78 42.22
C ILE A 20 -32.52 7.07 41.59
N ARG A 21 -33.38 6.43 42.40
CA ARG A 21 -34.57 5.72 41.92
C ARG A 21 -35.63 6.71 41.43
N ASN A 22 -35.81 7.81 42.16
CA ASN A 22 -36.76 8.86 41.78
C ASN A 22 -36.35 9.52 40.45
N ILE A 23 -35.07 9.85 40.29
CA ILE A 23 -34.52 10.42 39.07
C ILE A 23 -34.60 9.40 37.91
N ALA A 24 -34.32 8.13 38.17
CA ALA A 24 -34.49 7.07 37.17
C ALA A 24 -35.94 7.01 36.66
N SER A 25 -36.93 7.08 37.56
CA SER A 25 -38.35 7.13 37.21
C SER A 25 -38.70 8.39 36.41
N LEU A 26 -38.24 9.56 36.86
CA LEU A 26 -38.50 10.86 36.22
C LEU A 26 -38.00 10.89 34.76
N PHE A 27 -36.78 10.39 34.53
CA PHE A 27 -36.16 10.38 33.20
C PHE A 27 -36.42 9.08 32.41
N LYS A 28 -37.32 8.21 32.90
CA LYS A 28 -37.65 6.91 32.27
C LYS A 28 -36.39 6.12 31.87
N THR A 29 -35.39 6.11 32.74
CA THR A 29 -34.09 5.47 32.49
C THR A 29 -33.82 4.42 33.58
N SER A 30 -32.98 3.43 33.31
CA SER A 30 -32.59 2.45 34.33
C SER A 30 -31.80 3.09 35.48
N VAL A 31 -32.06 2.63 36.71
CA VAL A 31 -31.31 3.00 37.93
C VAL A 31 -29.80 2.85 37.71
N ARG A 32 -29.39 1.79 37.00
CA ARG A 32 -27.99 1.51 36.66
C ARG A 32 -27.34 2.60 35.82
N THR A 33 -28.07 3.23 34.90
CA THR A 33 -27.56 4.33 34.08
C THR A 33 -27.32 5.57 34.91
N VAL A 34 -28.26 5.91 35.81
CA VAL A 34 -28.16 7.04 36.74
C VAL A 34 -26.98 6.85 37.70
N GLN A 35 -26.81 5.64 38.27
CA GLN A 35 -25.66 5.31 39.12
C GLN A 35 -24.32 5.42 38.37
N ARG A 36 -24.25 4.91 37.14
CA ARG A 36 -23.03 5.00 36.31
C ARG A 36 -22.64 6.45 36.06
N ILE A 37 -23.62 7.31 35.81
CA ILE A 37 -23.41 8.74 35.57
C ILE A 37 -22.99 9.45 36.85
N TRP A 38 -23.57 9.11 38.00
CA TRP A 38 -23.13 9.61 39.30
C TRP A 38 -21.67 9.26 39.61
N LYS A 39 -21.28 7.99 39.42
CA LYS A 39 -19.88 7.56 39.58
C LYS A 39 -18.94 8.33 38.65
N LEU A 40 -19.35 8.56 37.41
CA LEU A 40 -18.59 9.35 36.45
C LEU A 40 -18.42 10.80 36.90
N ALA A 41 -19.50 11.39 37.41
CA ALA A 41 -19.51 12.75 37.92
C ALA A 41 -18.58 12.90 39.12
N ALA A 42 -18.62 11.96 40.08
CA ALA A 42 -17.73 11.95 41.25
C ALA A 42 -16.24 11.87 40.87
N ILE A 43 -15.89 11.02 39.90
CA ILE A 43 -14.49 10.88 39.42
C ILE A 43 -14.02 12.15 38.69
N THR A 44 -14.91 12.80 37.96
CA THR A 44 -14.55 13.94 37.09
C THR A 44 -14.75 15.29 37.78
N SER A 45 -15.21 15.30 39.03
CA SER A 45 -15.43 16.50 39.84
C SER A 45 -14.11 17.04 40.36
N THR A 46 -13.27 17.53 39.46
CA THR A 46 -12.06 18.29 39.80
C THR A 46 -12.34 19.76 39.57
N ASP A 47 -12.10 20.59 40.58
CA ASP A 47 -12.12 22.06 40.48
C ASP A 47 -13.47 22.64 39.99
N GLY A 48 -14.58 22.10 40.51
CA GLY A 48 -15.94 22.60 40.25
C GLY A 48 -16.54 22.24 38.88
N ARG A 49 -15.78 21.58 37.99
CA ARG A 49 -16.26 21.18 36.66
C ARG A 49 -16.50 19.68 36.59
N VAL A 50 -17.72 19.29 36.20
CA VAL A 50 -18.11 17.87 36.06
C VAL A 50 -18.36 17.54 34.59
N ASP A 51 -17.54 16.67 33.99
CA ASP A 51 -17.75 16.17 32.63
C ASP A 51 -18.46 14.80 32.59
N VAL A 52 -19.66 14.78 32.01
CA VAL A 52 -20.51 13.59 31.78
C VAL A 52 -20.63 13.30 30.27
N SER A 53 -19.68 13.75 29.47
CA SER A 53 -19.66 13.52 28.03
C SER A 53 -19.49 12.04 27.69
N ARG A 54 -19.88 11.68 26.46
CA ARG A 54 -19.78 10.33 25.92
C ARG A 54 -18.30 9.97 25.71
N ARG A 55 -17.74 9.12 26.56
CA ARG A 55 -16.30 8.71 26.52
C ARG A 55 -15.91 7.73 25.41
N PHE A 56 -16.85 7.28 24.59
CA PHE A 56 -16.62 6.32 23.52
C PHE A 56 -16.69 6.94 22.12
N SER A 57 -16.90 8.26 22.00
CA SER A 57 -16.92 8.96 20.71
C SER A 57 -15.62 8.79 19.92
N LYS A 58 -14.48 8.65 20.60
CA LYS A 58 -13.16 8.43 19.98
C LYS A 58 -12.73 6.95 19.93
N ARG A 59 -13.52 6.03 20.50
CA ARG A 59 -13.21 4.60 20.64
C ARG A 59 -14.16 3.70 19.84
N CYS A 60 -14.84 4.27 18.84
CA CYS A 60 -15.77 3.56 17.99
C CYS A 60 -15.17 3.24 16.63
N GLY A 61 -15.65 2.15 16.02
CA GLY A 61 -15.26 1.72 14.68
C GLY A 61 -14.01 0.84 14.63
N ARG A 62 -13.70 0.35 13.43
CA ARG A 62 -12.53 -0.49 13.16
C ARG A 62 -11.25 0.35 13.29
N LYS A 63 -10.31 -0.07 14.13
CA LYS A 63 -8.98 0.54 14.23
C LYS A 63 -8.25 0.45 12.89
N ARG A 64 -7.48 1.48 12.55
CA ARG A 64 -6.62 1.46 11.36
C ARG A 64 -5.53 0.40 11.56
N VAL A 65 -5.27 -0.38 10.51
CA VAL A 65 -4.07 -1.22 10.42
C VAL A 65 -2.89 -0.27 10.30
N ASP A 66 -1.92 -0.38 11.19
CA ASP A 66 -0.73 0.46 11.13
C ASP A 66 0.20 0.00 10.00
N ILE A 67 0.86 0.95 9.35
CA ILE A 67 1.78 0.66 8.25
C ILE A 67 3.03 1.46 8.53
N ASP A 68 4.15 0.75 8.63
CA ASP A 68 5.45 1.36 8.77
C ASP A 68 5.88 1.99 7.43
N PHE A 69 6.03 3.31 7.43
CA PHE A 69 6.43 4.08 6.25
C PHE A 69 7.94 3.98 5.99
N THR A 70 8.75 3.54 6.95
CA THR A 70 10.18 3.32 6.75
C THR A 70 10.43 2.25 5.69
N LEU A 71 9.55 1.25 5.61
CA LEU A 71 9.56 0.23 4.56
C LEU A 71 9.41 0.82 3.15
N ILE A 72 8.65 1.91 3.00
CA ILE A 72 8.51 2.60 1.70
C ILE A 72 9.84 3.23 1.29
N MET A 73 10.60 3.76 2.25
CA MET A 73 11.90 4.38 2.00
C MET A 73 12.99 3.36 1.65
N ALA A 74 12.87 2.11 2.08
CA ALA A 74 13.78 1.03 1.70
C ALA A 74 13.55 0.53 0.26
N ILE A 75 12.30 0.58 -0.24
CA ILE A 75 11.94 0.08 -1.57
C ILE A 75 12.57 0.96 -2.66
N PRO A 76 13.13 0.43 -3.76
CA PRO A 76 13.66 1.26 -4.85
C PRO A 76 12.59 2.16 -5.49
N LEU A 77 12.95 3.38 -5.91
CA LEU A 77 12.02 4.38 -6.48
C LEU A 77 11.13 3.82 -7.61
N ARG A 78 11.69 2.98 -8.49
CA ARG A 78 10.96 2.32 -9.59
C ARG A 78 9.73 1.53 -9.12
N ARG A 79 9.78 0.92 -7.94
CA ARG A 79 8.70 0.07 -7.40
C ARG A 79 7.72 0.82 -6.50
N ARG A 80 7.96 2.10 -6.18
CA ARG A 80 7.08 2.95 -5.35
C ARG A 80 5.91 3.57 -6.13
N THR A 81 6.01 3.68 -7.46
CA THR A 81 5.04 4.41 -8.30
C THR A 81 3.70 3.68 -8.46
N ASN A 82 3.74 2.36 -8.66
CA ASN A 82 2.54 1.55 -8.86
C ASN A 82 2.06 0.95 -7.54
N ILE A 83 0.80 1.22 -7.17
CA ILE A 83 0.17 0.69 -5.94
C ILE A 83 0.23 -0.84 -5.89
N ARG A 84 0.12 -1.54 -7.04
CA ARG A 84 0.23 -3.01 -7.08
C ARG A 84 1.64 -3.47 -6.74
N SER A 85 2.66 -2.85 -7.32
CA SER A 85 4.06 -3.16 -7.03
C SER A 85 4.40 -2.86 -5.57
N LEU A 86 4.01 -1.68 -5.08
CA LEU A 86 4.21 -1.28 -3.69
C LEU A 86 3.50 -2.24 -2.72
N SER A 87 2.30 -2.70 -3.06
CA SER A 87 1.53 -3.70 -2.30
C SER A 87 2.28 -5.02 -2.17
N SER A 88 2.86 -5.52 -3.26
CA SER A 88 3.65 -6.75 -3.25
C SER A 88 4.91 -6.63 -2.40
N GLU A 89 5.64 -5.51 -2.51
CA GLU A 89 6.86 -5.26 -1.73
C GLU A 89 6.57 -5.12 -0.23
N MET A 90 5.54 -4.35 0.13
CA MET A 90 5.19 -4.10 1.53
C MET A 90 4.38 -5.25 2.17
N LYS A 91 3.92 -6.23 1.38
CA LYS A 91 2.99 -7.29 1.80
C LYS A 91 1.70 -6.75 2.43
N VAL A 92 1.25 -5.58 1.97
CA VAL A 92 0.00 -4.93 2.41
C VAL A 92 -1.00 -4.98 1.27
N SER A 93 -2.30 -5.13 1.55
CA SER A 93 -3.31 -5.15 0.50
C SER A 93 -3.39 -3.83 -0.27
N LYS A 94 -3.58 -3.92 -1.60
CA LYS A 94 -3.76 -2.76 -2.50
C LYS A 94 -4.82 -1.77 -1.99
N SER A 95 -5.95 -2.26 -1.47
CA SER A 95 -7.04 -1.42 -0.96
C SER A 95 -6.62 -0.59 0.24
N THR A 96 -5.79 -1.16 1.12
CA THR A 96 -5.24 -0.46 2.28
C THR A 96 -4.31 0.67 1.84
N LEU A 97 -3.38 0.40 0.92
CA LEU A 97 -2.48 1.42 0.37
C LEU A 97 -3.24 2.52 -0.38
N HIS A 98 -4.24 2.17 -1.19
CA HIS A 98 -5.08 3.15 -1.89
C HIS A 98 -5.79 4.10 -0.92
N ARG A 99 -6.33 3.57 0.19
CA ARG A 99 -6.93 4.42 1.23
C ARG A 99 -5.89 5.36 1.87
N ARG A 100 -4.67 4.89 2.15
CA ARG A 100 -3.60 5.72 2.71
C ARG A 100 -3.16 6.85 1.78
N ILE A 101 -3.15 6.59 0.47
CA ILE A 101 -2.91 7.62 -0.55
C ILE A 101 -4.03 8.66 -0.53
N LYS A 102 -5.30 8.23 -0.47
CA LYS A 102 -6.45 9.13 -0.40
C LYS A 102 -6.49 9.96 0.90
N GLU A 103 -6.05 9.38 2.01
CA GLU A 103 -5.89 10.08 3.29
C GLU A 103 -4.69 11.05 3.31
N GLY A 104 -3.82 11.03 2.29
CA GLY A 104 -2.65 11.90 2.19
C GLY A 104 -1.41 11.42 2.96
N ALA A 105 -1.47 10.22 3.57
CA ALA A 105 -0.35 9.66 4.34
C ALA A 105 0.79 9.13 3.45
N ILE A 106 0.49 8.80 2.20
CA ILE A 106 1.47 8.40 1.18
C ILE A 106 1.27 9.32 -0.01
N ARG A 107 2.30 10.08 -0.40
CA ARG A 107 2.26 10.93 -1.58
C ARG A 107 2.62 10.11 -2.82
N PRO A 108 1.76 10.08 -3.87
CA PRO A 108 2.13 9.48 -5.14
C PRO A 108 3.32 10.21 -5.77
N HIS A 109 4.28 9.45 -6.29
CA HIS A 109 5.36 10.00 -7.10
C HIS A 109 4.96 9.96 -8.58
N SER A 110 4.76 11.12 -9.19
CA SER A 110 4.62 11.28 -10.63
C SER A 110 5.93 11.84 -11.19
N ASN A 111 6.60 11.09 -12.07
CA ASN A 111 7.71 11.64 -12.84
C ASN A 111 7.14 12.47 -13.98
N ALA A 112 7.16 13.80 -13.85
CA ALA A 112 6.78 14.73 -14.92
C ALA A 112 7.86 14.87 -16.00
N LEU A 113 9.07 14.39 -15.70
CA LEU A 113 10.17 14.35 -16.66
C LEU A 113 9.84 13.30 -17.72
N LYS A 114 9.45 13.79 -18.91
CA LYS A 114 9.49 13.05 -20.16
C LYS A 114 10.83 13.38 -20.83
N PRO A 115 11.97 12.82 -20.39
CA PRO A 115 13.23 13.10 -21.04
C PRO A 115 13.09 12.69 -22.52
N GLN A 116 13.52 13.58 -23.41
CA GLN A 116 13.61 13.25 -24.83
C GLN A 116 14.54 12.04 -24.95
N LEU A 117 14.08 11.00 -25.64
CA LEU A 117 14.88 9.80 -25.84
C LEU A 117 16.11 10.17 -26.68
N THR A 118 17.28 10.08 -26.07
CA THR A 118 18.55 10.15 -26.80
C THR A 118 18.66 8.94 -27.72
N ASP A 119 19.35 9.07 -28.86
CA ASP A 119 19.42 7.97 -29.85
C ASP A 119 20.05 6.69 -29.29
N GLN A 120 20.96 6.82 -28.32
CA GLN A 120 21.51 5.68 -27.54
C GLN A 120 20.44 4.94 -26.72
N ASN A 121 19.47 5.66 -26.14
CA ASN A 121 18.38 5.05 -25.37
C ASN A 121 17.30 4.43 -26.28
N LYS A 122 17.17 4.90 -27.53
CA LYS A 122 16.32 4.25 -28.55
C LYS A 122 16.92 2.90 -28.95
N GLN A 123 18.24 2.85 -29.13
CA GLN A 123 18.97 1.60 -29.42
C GLN A 123 18.85 0.56 -28.31
N MET A 124 18.81 0.96 -27.03
CA MET A 124 18.58 0.03 -25.91
C MET A 124 17.17 -0.60 -25.91
N VAL A 125 16.15 0.11 -26.41
CA VAL A 125 14.79 -0.42 -26.59
C VAL A 125 14.70 -1.29 -27.84
N GLU A 126 15.51 -0.96 -28.85
CA GLU A 126 15.77 -1.77 -30.05
C GLU A 126 16.79 -2.89 -29.84
N VAL A 127 17.27 -3.12 -28.60
CA VAL A 127 17.88 -4.40 -28.24
C VAL A 127 16.77 -5.42 -28.39
N LYS A 128 16.76 -5.98 -29.59
CA LYS A 128 16.00 -7.13 -30.03
C LYS A 128 15.89 -8.03 -28.81
N GLN A 129 14.66 -8.37 -28.46
CA GLN A 129 14.43 -9.71 -27.98
C GLN A 129 15.04 -10.59 -29.06
N SER A 130 16.31 -10.97 -28.92
CA SER A 130 16.88 -12.05 -29.70
C SER A 130 16.01 -13.23 -29.30
N ASN A 131 15.06 -13.54 -30.16
CA ASN A 131 14.35 -14.79 -30.07
C ASN A 131 15.47 -15.85 -30.08
N PRO A 132 15.55 -16.76 -29.11
CA PRO A 132 16.65 -17.74 -29.05
C PRO A 132 16.86 -18.52 -30.37
N PHE A 133 15.86 -18.51 -31.24
CA PHE A 133 15.87 -19.09 -32.59
C PHE A 133 16.45 -18.20 -33.70
N ASP A 134 16.67 -16.90 -33.50
CA ASP A 134 17.26 -16.01 -34.53
C ASP A 134 18.67 -16.47 -34.93
N PHE A 135 19.43 -17.05 -33.97
CA PHE A 135 20.76 -17.60 -34.23
C PHE A 135 20.69 -18.84 -35.14
N VAL A 136 19.64 -19.66 -35.01
CA VAL A 136 19.42 -20.85 -35.84
C VAL A 136 19.06 -20.44 -37.28
N VAL A 137 18.20 -19.43 -37.44
CA VAL A 137 17.80 -18.92 -38.75
C VAL A 137 18.98 -18.27 -39.47
N GLN A 138 19.77 -17.44 -38.78
CA GLN A 138 20.98 -16.84 -39.36
C GLN A 138 22.03 -17.88 -39.77
N ALA A 139 22.20 -18.95 -38.98
CA ALA A 139 23.09 -20.06 -39.35
C ALA A 139 22.59 -20.82 -40.59
N PHE A 140 21.27 -21.00 -40.74
CA PHE A 140 20.68 -21.69 -41.90
C PHE A 140 20.79 -20.87 -43.18
N ASP A 141 20.56 -19.56 -43.11
CA ASP A 141 20.74 -18.65 -44.25
C ASP A 141 22.22 -18.54 -44.67
N TRP A 142 23.15 -18.52 -43.71
CA TRP A 142 24.58 -18.56 -44.01
C TRP A 142 24.99 -19.87 -44.71
N ALA A 143 24.48 -21.01 -44.25
CA ALA A 143 24.75 -22.31 -44.86
C ALA A 143 24.22 -22.39 -46.32
N LYS A 144 23.00 -21.90 -46.58
CA LYS A 144 22.45 -21.83 -47.94
C LYS A 144 23.26 -20.91 -48.86
N ASN A 145 23.79 -19.82 -48.34
CA ASN A 145 24.62 -18.90 -49.12
C ASN A 145 25.97 -19.53 -49.50
N ILE A 146 26.55 -20.35 -48.62
CA ILE A 146 27.77 -21.13 -48.93
C ILE A 146 27.49 -22.18 -50.01
N GLU A 147 26.38 -22.92 -49.94
CA GLU A 147 26.01 -23.86 -51.01
C GLU A 147 25.81 -23.17 -52.35
N ALA A 148 25.19 -21.99 -52.37
CA ALA A 148 25.01 -21.19 -53.59
C ALA A 148 26.35 -20.72 -54.20
N LEU A 149 27.32 -20.33 -53.36
CA LEU A 149 28.67 -19.94 -53.79
C LEU A 149 29.51 -21.14 -54.31
N LEU A 150 29.29 -22.33 -53.77
CA LEU A 150 29.94 -23.56 -54.24
C LEU A 150 29.32 -24.07 -55.56
N CYS A 151 28.00 -23.92 -55.73
CA CYS A 151 27.32 -24.30 -56.97
C CYS A 151 27.65 -23.38 -58.17
N THR A 152 28.05 -22.13 -57.93
CA THR A 152 28.36 -21.15 -58.99
C THR A 152 29.83 -21.17 -59.44
N SER A 153 30.72 -21.77 -58.64
CA SER A 153 32.16 -21.77 -58.90
C SER A 153 32.71 -23.12 -59.39
N GLY A 154 31.88 -24.16 -59.50
CA GLY A 154 32.29 -25.47 -60.00
C GLY A 154 33.32 -26.20 -59.12
N PHE A 155 33.54 -25.72 -57.89
CA PHE A 155 34.45 -26.35 -56.94
C PHE A 155 33.75 -27.48 -56.19
N SER A 156 34.30 -28.69 -56.29
CA SER A 156 33.83 -29.85 -55.53
C SER A 156 33.94 -29.59 -54.02
N LEU A 157 32.89 -29.93 -53.26
CA LEU A 157 32.83 -29.83 -51.79
C LEU A 157 34.04 -30.50 -51.10
N THR A 158 34.61 -31.53 -51.72
CA THR A 158 35.80 -32.26 -51.24
C THR A 158 37.10 -31.44 -51.31
N ALA A 159 37.22 -30.50 -52.25
CA ALA A 159 38.38 -29.62 -52.40
C ALA A 159 38.34 -28.48 -51.36
N PHE A 160 37.16 -27.96 -51.05
CA PHE A 160 36.97 -26.91 -50.05
C PHE A 160 37.26 -27.40 -48.63
N ILE A 161 36.77 -28.60 -48.27
CA ILE A 161 37.05 -29.22 -46.96
C ILE A 161 38.54 -29.53 -46.78
N SER A 162 39.24 -29.92 -47.85
CA SER A 162 40.69 -30.15 -47.81
C SER A 162 41.50 -28.86 -47.60
N LEU A 163 41.07 -27.74 -48.20
CA LEU A 163 41.71 -26.43 -48.03
C LEU A 163 41.52 -25.86 -46.62
N TYR A 164 40.33 -26.05 -46.03
CA TYR A 164 40.05 -25.57 -44.67
C TYR A 164 40.84 -26.34 -43.60
N LYS A 165 41.13 -27.63 -43.83
CA LYS A 165 41.91 -28.49 -42.94
C LYS A 165 43.43 -28.27 -42.99
N ILE A 166 43.90 -27.45 -43.94
CA ILE A 166 45.30 -27.00 -44.07
C ILE A 166 45.50 -25.62 -43.42
N LEU A 167 44.41 -24.90 -43.15
CA LEU A 167 44.39 -23.55 -42.58
C LEU A 167 44.14 -23.52 -41.05
N GLU A 168 44.13 -24.70 -40.43
CA GLU A 168 44.07 -24.93 -38.98
C GLU A 168 45.38 -25.61 -38.53
#